data_AF-A0A3B9HZJ0-F1
#
_entry.id   AF-A0A3B9HZJ0-F1
#
_cell.length_a   1.000
_cell.length_b   1.000
_cell.length_c   1.000
_cell.angle_alpha   90.00
_cell.angle_beta   90.00
_cell.angle_gamma   90.00
#
_symmetry.space_group_name_H-M   'P 1'
#
loop_
_entity.id
_entity.type
_entity.pdbx_description
1 polymer ?
#
loop_
_entity_poly.entity_id
_entity_poly.type
_entity_poly.pdbx_seq_one_letter_code
_entity_poly.pdbx_strand_id
1 'polypeptide(L)'
;MKRRASGFTLMEMLIVVTIIAVLAGVGFSYYSDSIEDARIATTRNNLKVVRDAIARYFKDHMTYPTSLEALQGPYLQQPIPYLLLSQLQGSAVVRVEVPTNAAIADPAKGPNIFQLAAVDCEWIDYDFGGTGSGNKQIRSIRIKHNGTEMNW
;
A
#
# COMPACT_ATOMS: atom_id res chain seq x y z
N MET A 1 -58.89 11.62 -38.28
CA MET A 1 -57.43 11.37 -38.27
C MET A 1 -57.15 10.09 -37.48
N LYS A 2 -56.88 8.95 -38.15
CA LYS A 2 -56.63 7.67 -37.47
C LYS A 2 -55.17 7.62 -36.98
N ARG A 3 -54.96 7.67 -35.67
CA ARG A 3 -53.64 7.41 -35.08
C ARG A 3 -53.36 5.92 -35.23
N ARG A 4 -52.32 5.55 -36.00
CA ARG A 4 -51.79 4.18 -35.98
C ARG A 4 -51.08 4.01 -34.63
N ALA A 5 -51.71 3.29 -33.72
CA ALA A 5 -51.03 2.80 -32.53
C ALA A 5 -50.12 1.65 -32.97
N SER A 6 -48.82 1.93 -33.14
CA SER A 6 -47.79 0.91 -33.28
C SER A 6 -47.55 0.28 -31.91
N GLY A 7 -48.13 -0.90 -31.68
CA GLY A 7 -47.88 -1.71 -30.49
C GLY A 7 -46.57 -2.50 -30.62
N PHE A 8 -45.90 -2.69 -29.49
CA PHE A 8 -44.72 -3.56 -29.36
C PHE A 8 -45.03 -4.97 -29.86
N THR A 9 -44.16 -5.54 -30.68
CA THR A 9 -44.29 -6.94 -31.08
C THR A 9 -43.73 -7.88 -30.00
N LEU A 10 -44.32 -9.07 -29.86
CA LEU A 10 -43.78 -10.13 -28.99
C LEU A 10 -42.34 -10.50 -29.38
N MET A 11 -42.05 -10.48 -30.68
CA MET A 11 -40.71 -10.74 -31.21
C MET A 11 -39.70 -9.66 -30.81
N GLU A 12 -40.10 -8.38 -30.74
CA GLU A 12 -39.22 -7.32 -30.25
C GLU A 12 -38.81 -7.55 -28.80
N MET A 13 -39.77 -7.87 -27.94
CA MET A 13 -39.43 -8.16 -26.54
C MET A 13 -38.58 -9.42 -26.41
N LEU A 14 -38.83 -10.46 -27.23
CA LEU A 14 -38.04 -11.69 -27.22
C LEU A 14 -36.59 -11.43 -27.62
N ILE A 15 -36.33 -10.69 -28.69
CA ILE A 15 -34.97 -10.37 -29.13
C ILE A 15 -34.26 -9.51 -28.08
N VAL A 16 -34.93 -8.52 -27.50
CA VAL A 16 -34.34 -7.63 -26.49
C VAL A 16 -33.91 -8.39 -25.24
N VAL A 17 -34.79 -9.22 -24.66
CA VAL A 17 -34.41 -9.99 -23.45
C VAL A 17 -33.34 -11.03 -23.75
N THR A 18 -33.31 -11.58 -24.96
CA THR A 18 -32.26 -12.50 -25.40
C THR A 18 -30.90 -11.81 -25.49
N ILE A 19 -30.85 -10.62 -26.09
CA ILE A 19 -29.61 -9.82 -26.18
C ILE A 19 -29.13 -9.42 -24.77
N ILE A 20 -30.03 -8.97 -23.89
CA ILE A 20 -29.69 -8.62 -22.51
C ILE A 20 -29.15 -9.84 -21.75
N ALA A 21 -29.75 -11.02 -21.91
CA ALA A 21 -29.28 -12.26 -21.26
C ALA A 21 -27.87 -12.65 -21.70
N VAL A 22 -27.56 -12.54 -23.00
CA VAL A 22 -26.22 -12.82 -23.54
C VAL A 22 -25.19 -11.80 -23.03
N LEU A 23 -25.50 -10.51 -23.07
CA LEU A 23 -24.59 -9.45 -22.60
C LEU A 23 -24.33 -9.56 -21.09
N ALA A 24 -25.37 -9.86 -20.30
CA ALA A 24 -25.24 -10.06 -18.86
C ALA A 24 -24.33 -11.26 -18.53
N GLY A 25 -24.36 -12.32 -19.34
CA GLY A 25 -23.50 -13.49 -19.14
C GLY A 25 -22.01 -13.24 -19.39
N VAL A 26 -21.66 -12.35 -20.33
CA VAL A 26 -20.25 -12.10 -20.71
C VAL A 26 -19.63 -10.93 -19.96
N GLY A 27 -20.43 -9.95 -19.51
CA GLY A 27 -19.93 -8.67 -18.99
C GLY A 27 -19.18 -8.72 -17.65
N PHE A 28 -19.33 -9.78 -16.84
CA PHE A 28 -18.90 -9.76 -15.43
C PHE A 28 -17.39 -10.01 -15.21
N SER A 29 -16.72 -10.78 -16.08
CA SER A 29 -15.43 -11.38 -15.74
C SER A 29 -14.20 -10.47 -15.86
N TYR A 30 -14.29 -9.32 -16.55
CA TYR A 30 -13.10 -8.53 -16.89
C TYR A 30 -12.71 -7.47 -15.85
N TYR A 31 -13.55 -7.22 -14.85
CA TYR A 31 -13.37 -6.06 -13.97
C TYR A 31 -12.47 -6.33 -12.75
N SER A 32 -12.36 -7.58 -12.29
CA SER A 32 -11.65 -7.93 -11.05
C SER A 32 -10.15 -7.65 -11.11
N ASP A 33 -9.51 -8.02 -12.21
CA ASP A 33 -8.04 -8.02 -12.30
C ASP A 33 -7.50 -6.59 -12.40
N SER A 34 -8.19 -5.74 -13.18
CA SER A 34 -7.85 -4.33 -13.31
C SER A 34 -7.99 -3.56 -11.99
N ILE A 35 -8.93 -3.94 -11.13
CA ILE A 35 -9.07 -3.34 -9.79
C ILE A 35 -7.88 -3.73 -8.90
N GLU A 36 -7.46 -4.99 -8.92
CA GLU A 36 -6.35 -5.44 -8.09
C GLU A 36 -5.04 -4.78 -8.52
N ASP A 37 -4.80 -4.66 -9.83
CA ASP A 37 -3.65 -3.93 -10.36
C ASP A 37 -3.67 -2.45 -9.94
N ALA A 38 -4.84 -1.80 -9.96
CA ALA A 38 -5.00 -0.43 -9.51
C ALA A 38 -4.69 -0.26 -8.00
N ARG A 39 -5.07 -1.25 -7.18
CA ARG A 39 -4.77 -1.28 -5.74
C ARG A 39 -3.27 -1.44 -5.47
N ILE A 40 -2.61 -2.34 -6.20
CA ILE A 40 -1.15 -2.52 -6.12
C ILE A 40 -0.43 -1.25 -6.57
N ALA A 41 -0.87 -0.63 -7.67
CA ALA A 41 -0.31 0.63 -8.16
C ALA A 41 -0.47 1.79 -7.16
N THR A 42 -1.64 1.88 -6.52
CA THR A 42 -1.91 2.87 -5.46
C THR A 42 -1.00 2.65 -4.26
N THR A 43 -0.89 1.39 -3.81
CA THR A 43 -0.01 1.01 -2.70
C THR A 43 1.45 1.32 -3.01
N ARG A 44 1.89 1.09 -4.25
CA ARG A 44 3.23 1.43 -4.73
C ARG A 44 3.51 2.93 -4.66
N ASN A 45 2.53 3.75 -5.03
CA ASN A 45 2.68 5.21 -4.92
C ASN A 45 2.68 5.65 -3.45
N ASN A 46 1.80 5.10 -2.63
CA ASN A 46 1.77 5.39 -1.19
C ASN A 46 3.08 4.98 -0.50
N LEU A 47 3.69 3.86 -0.90
CA LEU A 47 4.99 3.44 -0.38
C LEU A 47 6.10 4.45 -0.68
N LYS A 48 6.08 5.06 -1.87
CA LYS A 48 7.02 6.16 -2.20
C LYS A 48 6.79 7.37 -1.30
N VAL A 49 5.53 7.75 -1.05
CA VAL A 49 5.20 8.85 -0.14
C VAL A 49 5.73 8.59 1.27
N VAL A 50 5.62 7.35 1.76
CA VAL A 50 6.17 6.96 3.08
C VAL A 50 7.71 6.99 3.08
N ARG A 51 8.37 6.50 2.02
CA ARG A 51 9.84 6.60 1.89
C ARG A 51 10.30 8.06 1.88
N ASP A 52 9.58 8.94 1.19
CA ASP A 52 9.86 10.37 1.17
C ASP A 52 9.63 11.02 2.54
N ALA A 53 8.64 10.55 3.32
CA ALA A 53 8.41 11.00 4.69
C ALA A 53 9.57 10.60 5.62
N ILE A 54 10.09 9.37 5.50
CA ILE A 54 11.30 8.94 6.23
C ILE A 54 12.49 9.85 5.87
N ALA A 55 12.69 10.11 4.58
CA ALA A 55 13.78 10.98 4.12
C ALA A 55 13.63 12.43 4.63
N ARG A 56 12.40 12.95 4.73
CA ARG A 56 12.12 14.28 5.32
C ARG A 56 12.38 14.30 6.82
N TYR A 57 11.91 13.30 7.56
CA TYR A 57 12.19 13.17 8.99
C TYR A 57 13.69 13.24 9.26
N PHE A 58 14.45 12.50 8.46
CA PHE A 58 15.90 12.48 8.54
C PHE A 58 16.55 13.83 8.23
N LYS A 59 16.04 14.60 7.25
CA LYS A 59 16.55 15.96 6.99
C LYS A 59 16.35 16.90 8.16
N ASP A 60 15.23 16.76 8.86
CA ASP A 60 14.87 17.65 9.96
C ASP A 60 15.58 17.27 11.28
N HIS A 61 15.76 15.98 11.53
CA HIS A 61 16.28 15.45 12.80
C HIS A 61 17.72 14.93 12.71
N MET A 62 18.31 14.87 11.52
CA MET A 62 19.61 14.24 11.23
C MET A 62 19.71 12.77 11.67
N THR A 63 18.56 12.14 11.96
CA THR A 63 18.42 10.80 12.49
C THR A 63 17.23 10.10 11.81
N TYR A 64 17.30 8.79 11.59
CA TYR A 64 16.17 8.04 11.05
C TYR A 64 15.14 7.74 12.15
N PRO A 65 13.84 7.64 11.82
CA PRO A 65 12.81 7.35 12.80
C PRO A 65 12.98 5.93 13.34
N THR A 66 12.75 5.74 14.64
CA THR A 66 12.73 4.41 15.28
C THR A 66 11.34 3.77 15.29
N SER A 67 10.31 4.55 14.98
CA SER A 67 8.93 4.09 14.84
C SER A 67 8.28 4.76 13.63
N LEU A 68 7.43 4.02 12.94
CA LEU A 68 6.66 4.52 11.79
C LEU A 68 5.59 5.53 12.21
N GLU A 69 5.11 5.43 13.45
CA GLU A 69 4.12 6.32 14.05
C GLU A 69 4.68 7.73 14.24
N ALA A 70 6.01 7.87 14.42
CA ALA A 70 6.67 9.18 14.52
C ALA A 70 6.57 10.02 13.23
N LEU A 71 6.25 9.38 12.10
CA LEU A 71 6.03 10.07 10.84
C LEU A 71 4.61 10.68 10.74
N GLN A 72 3.66 10.18 11.52
CA GLN A 72 2.28 10.61 11.47
C GLN A 72 2.11 12.02 12.06
N GLY A 73 1.41 12.89 11.34
CA GLY A 73 1.27 14.30 11.66
C GLY A 73 2.15 15.16 10.75
N PRO A 74 3.42 15.44 11.12
CA PRO A 74 4.26 16.39 10.40
C PRO A 74 4.65 15.91 8.99
N TYR A 75 4.76 14.61 8.76
CA TYR A 75 5.22 14.06 7.48
C TYR A 75 4.16 13.26 6.73
N LEU A 76 3.23 12.61 7.45
CA LEU A 76 2.14 11.81 6.90
C LEU A 76 0.80 12.21 7.51
N GLN A 77 -0.18 12.52 6.67
CA GLN A 77 -1.53 12.91 7.12
C GLN A 77 -2.37 11.72 7.58
N GLN A 78 -2.06 10.52 7.09
CA GLN A 78 -2.79 9.29 7.38
C GLN A 78 -1.87 8.25 8.01
N PRO A 79 -2.41 7.36 8.86
CA PRO A 79 -1.62 6.28 9.44
C PRO A 79 -1.17 5.29 8.36
N ILE A 80 0.04 4.76 8.53
CA ILE A 80 0.67 3.86 7.54
C ILE A 80 -0.16 2.60 7.25
N PRO A 81 -0.81 1.93 8.24
CA PRO A 81 -1.70 0.82 7.97
C PRO A 81 -2.80 1.14 6.96
N TYR A 82 -3.38 2.35 7.04
CA TYR A 82 -4.39 2.77 6.09
C TYR A 82 -3.80 3.00 4.70
N LEU A 83 -2.64 3.64 4.60
CA LEU A 83 -2.00 3.94 3.32
C LEU A 83 -1.52 2.70 2.57
N LEU A 84 -1.02 1.69 3.29
CA LEU A 84 -0.29 0.58 2.68
C LEU A 84 -1.01 -0.77 2.75
N LEU A 85 -1.83 -1.01 3.78
CA LEU A 85 -2.43 -2.34 4.01
C LEU A 85 -3.91 -2.35 3.62
N SER A 86 -4.65 -1.27 3.88
CA SER A 86 -6.10 -1.24 3.60
C SER A 86 -6.47 -1.39 2.12
N GLN A 87 -5.53 -1.05 1.23
CA GLN A 87 -5.74 -1.09 -0.21
C GLN A 87 -5.55 -2.50 -0.79
N LEU A 88 -4.75 -3.35 -0.12
CA LEU A 88 -4.41 -4.68 -0.61
C LEU A 88 -5.40 -5.71 -0.08
N GLN A 89 -5.84 -6.63 -0.94
CA GLN A 89 -6.62 -7.78 -0.50
C GLN A 89 -5.69 -8.88 0.03
N GLY A 90 -6.06 -9.58 1.10
CA GLY A 90 -5.27 -10.67 1.66
C GLY A 90 -4.27 -10.23 2.73
N SER A 91 -3.18 -10.99 2.89
CA SER A 91 -2.20 -10.77 3.96
C SER A 91 -1.07 -9.89 3.46
N ALA A 92 -1.07 -8.62 3.86
CA ALA A 92 0.01 -7.67 3.60
C ALA A 92 0.75 -7.33 4.89
N VAL A 93 2.08 -7.46 4.87
CA VAL A 93 2.95 -7.13 6.00
C VAL A 93 3.96 -6.09 5.55
N VAL A 94 4.14 -5.05 6.37
CA VAL A 94 5.17 -4.04 6.15
C VAL A 94 6.49 -4.58 6.68
N ARG A 95 7.53 -4.50 5.86
CA ARG A 95 8.90 -4.84 6.28
C ARG A 95 9.72 -3.56 6.35
N VAL A 96 10.53 -3.43 7.39
CA VAL A 96 11.46 -2.32 7.58
C VAL A 96 12.89 -2.81 7.55
N GLU A 97 13.76 -2.00 6.97
CA GLU A 97 15.21 -2.24 6.96
C GLU A 97 15.82 -1.58 8.21
N VAL A 98 16.44 -2.42 9.03
CA VAL A 98 17.02 -2.03 10.32
C VAL A 98 18.44 -2.59 10.44
N PRO A 99 19.34 -1.96 11.21
CA PRO A 99 20.66 -2.53 11.46
C PRO A 99 20.58 -3.85 12.24
N THR A 100 21.40 -4.83 11.83
CA THR A 100 21.51 -6.17 12.45
C THR A 100 22.10 -6.07 13.86
N ASN A 101 23.20 -5.33 14.02
CA ASN A 101 23.82 -5.06 15.31
C ASN A 101 23.08 -3.91 15.99
N ALA A 102 22.43 -4.23 17.10
CA ALA A 102 21.43 -3.40 17.74
C ALA A 102 21.96 -2.04 18.25
N ALA A 103 21.08 -1.05 18.10
CA ALA A 103 21.19 0.33 18.54
C ALA A 103 22.29 1.13 17.86
N ILE A 104 21.87 2.05 17.01
CA ILE A 104 22.44 3.38 17.08
C ILE A 104 22.25 3.83 18.52
N ALA A 105 23.33 3.65 19.29
CA ALA A 105 23.36 3.81 20.73
C ALA A 105 22.99 5.26 21.07
N ASP A 106 22.12 5.42 22.05
CA ASP A 106 21.84 6.70 22.69
C ASP A 106 20.95 7.70 21.90
N PRO A 107 19.69 7.96 22.33
CA PRO A 107 18.88 9.06 21.80
C PRO A 107 19.49 10.47 22.04
N ALA A 108 20.53 10.60 22.86
CA ALA A 108 21.25 11.85 23.15
C ALA A 108 22.64 11.95 22.47
N LYS A 109 23.16 10.87 21.89
CA LYS A 109 24.45 10.84 21.19
C LYS A 109 24.35 9.98 19.93
N GLY A 110 23.36 10.29 19.08
CA GLY A 110 23.04 9.44 17.95
C GLY A 110 24.28 9.13 17.11
N PRO A 111 24.58 7.86 16.79
CA PRO A 111 25.57 7.62 15.77
C PRO A 111 25.07 8.20 14.44
N ASN A 112 25.94 9.04 13.90
CA ASN A 112 25.67 9.82 12.71
C ASN A 112 25.44 8.87 11.53
N ILE A 113 24.43 9.19 10.73
CA ILE A 113 24.14 8.66 9.38
C ILE A 113 25.31 8.40 8.43
N PHE A 114 26.48 8.97 8.68
CA PHE A 114 27.70 8.66 7.93
C PHE A 114 28.35 7.33 8.32
N GLN A 115 27.94 6.73 9.44
CA GLN A 115 28.55 5.51 9.98
C GLN A 115 27.73 4.24 9.71
N LEU A 116 26.45 4.38 9.33
CA LEU A 116 25.53 3.27 8.99
C LEU A 116 25.66 2.74 7.57
N ALA A 117 26.33 3.46 6.66
CA ALA A 117 26.48 2.98 5.29
C ALA A 117 27.25 1.64 5.21
N ALA A 118 28.01 1.30 6.25
CA ALA A 118 28.78 0.06 6.38
C ALA A 118 28.22 -0.90 7.45
N VAL A 119 27.03 -0.65 8.00
CA VAL A 119 26.41 -1.53 9.00
C VAL A 119 25.49 -2.51 8.28
N ASP A 120 25.65 -3.80 8.58
CA ASP A 120 24.76 -4.85 8.07
C ASP A 120 23.32 -4.52 8.43
N CYS A 121 22.45 -4.57 7.43
CA CYS A 121 21.03 -4.30 7.57
C CYS A 121 20.24 -5.59 7.32
N GLU A 122 19.17 -5.77 8.08
CA GLU A 122 18.24 -6.87 7.96
C GLU A 122 16.82 -6.32 7.75
N TRP A 123 16.03 -7.07 6.98
CA TRP A 123 14.61 -6.81 6.81
C TRP A 123 13.81 -7.56 7.88
N ILE A 124 13.14 -6.81 8.75
CA ILE A 124 12.23 -7.34 9.77
C ILE A 124 10.78 -6.98 9.45
N ASP A 125 9.85 -7.80 9.90
CA ASP A 125 8.41 -7.52 9.80
C ASP A 125 8.04 -6.48 10.86
N TYR A 126 7.37 -5.41 10.47
CA TYR A 126 7.00 -4.32 11.35
C TYR A 126 5.66 -4.61 12.02
N ASP A 127 5.66 -4.62 13.36
CA ASP A 127 4.46 -4.80 14.17
C ASP A 127 3.93 -3.45 14.67
N PHE A 128 2.79 -3.03 14.11
CA PHE A 128 2.11 -1.79 14.52
C PHE A 128 1.44 -1.88 15.90
N GLY A 129 1.23 -3.08 16.45
CA GLY A 129 0.58 -3.30 17.75
C GLY A 129 1.54 -3.58 18.91
N GLY A 130 2.85 -3.67 18.64
CA GLY A 130 3.85 -4.13 19.60
C GLY A 130 5.13 -3.32 19.55
N THR A 131 6.28 -4.01 19.51
CA THR A 131 7.61 -3.39 19.65
C THR A 131 8.05 -2.59 18.41
N GLY A 132 7.27 -2.57 17.33
CA GLY A 132 7.59 -1.87 16.08
C GLY A 132 8.95 -2.30 15.53
N SER A 133 9.89 -1.36 15.43
CA SER A 133 11.26 -1.61 14.98
C SER A 133 12.21 -2.11 16.07
N GLY A 134 11.76 -2.30 17.32
CA GLY A 134 12.62 -2.69 18.44
C GLY A 134 13.63 -1.61 18.83
N ASN A 135 13.23 -0.33 18.78
CA ASN A 135 14.09 0.85 18.98
C ASN A 135 15.26 0.97 17.99
N LYS A 136 15.23 0.23 16.88
CA LYS A 136 16.18 0.37 15.78
C LYS A 136 15.71 1.45 14.81
N GLN A 137 16.67 2.09 14.14
CA GLN A 137 16.37 3.09 13.13
C GLN A 137 15.90 2.46 11.83
N ILE A 138 14.83 3.02 11.28
CA ILE A 138 14.20 2.56 10.05
C ILE A 138 14.78 3.35 8.88
N ARG A 139 15.61 2.68 8.08
CA ARG A 139 16.24 3.29 6.89
C ARG A 139 15.33 3.25 5.67
N SER A 140 14.60 2.14 5.52
CA SER A 140 13.79 1.87 4.35
C SER A 140 12.60 0.99 4.71
N ILE A 141 11.62 0.95 3.79
CA ILE A 141 10.36 0.26 3.96
C ILE A 141 9.98 -0.48 2.67
N ARG A 142 9.42 -1.68 2.82
CA ARG A 142 8.91 -2.56 1.76
C ARG A 142 7.62 -3.24 2.22
N ILE A 143 6.97 -3.90 1.28
CA ILE A 143 5.74 -4.65 1.53
C ILE A 143 5.93 -6.10 1.08
N LYS A 144 5.46 -7.02 1.90
CA LYS A 144 5.29 -8.43 1.59
C LYS A 144 3.79 -8.69 1.45
N HIS A 145 3.35 -9.19 0.31
CA HIS A 145 1.94 -9.44 0.01
C HIS A 145 1.75 -10.92 -0.31
N ASN A 146 0.82 -11.55 0.39
CA ASN A 146 0.50 -12.99 0.26
C ASN A 146 1.72 -13.91 0.33
N GLY A 147 2.71 -13.56 1.16
CA GLY A 147 3.94 -14.33 1.34
C GLY A 147 5.06 -14.01 0.35
N THR A 148 4.79 -13.23 -0.70
CA THR A 148 5.77 -12.80 -1.70
C THR A 148 6.25 -11.39 -1.44
N GLU A 149 7.55 -11.17 -1.52
CA GLU A 149 8.11 -9.81 -1.42
C GLU A 149 7.87 -9.02 -2.70
N MET A 150 7.35 -7.80 -2.54
CA MET A 150 7.18 -6.88 -3.66
C MET A 150 8.53 -6.25 -4.00
N ASN A 151 8.91 -6.32 -5.27
CA ASN A 151 10.26 -5.97 -5.77
C ASN A 151 10.46 -4.47 -6.06
N TRP A 152 9.63 -3.59 -5.50
CA TRP A 152 9.60 -2.16 -5.84
C TRP A 152 9.62 -1.20 -4.64
#